data_AF-A0A955Z7D3-F1
#
_entry.id   AF-A0A955Z7D3-F1
#
_cell.length_a   1.000
_cell.length_b   1.000
_cell.length_c   1.000
_cell.angle_alpha   90.00
_cell.angle_beta   90.00
_cell.angle_gamma   90.00
#
_symmetry.space_group_name_H-M   'P 1'
#
loop_
_entity.id
_entity.type
_entity.pdbx_description
1 polymer ?
#
loop_
_entity_poly.entity_id
_entity_poly.type
_entity_poly.pdbx_seq_one_letter_code
_entity_poly.pdbx_strand_id
1 'polypeptide(L)'
;MSLQAEGDALSRDEDTLAFYHVKRERIFVRRDVPVEASDAGELSLQDVLAHEVAHALQHQHFPSVYATRAETRDASLARLALIEGDASLVQVLCRAARRREAPEDAVEATAAQSPLVDPVVRDDDGKPVEDTEEAGAEASRVLDETFVYRAGARFVASLYRAGGFALVNRAFLSAPQTTADVLHPQRYLGGVGQRIIGSLVPPGSLSVPQAPLGELGLIGLLLACMPLDEARETARGWMGDRVLSAPGAESDRRPLIMVSAWEEERHVRRFSKTAAQCFTTDMASSVRSRLDGTVFALVANVEDPAPALDYAIRAAGKDPPRRPPFGKVALAPVPPRDGNLPDEAKGELVSEGRWRSTYLGLETQLPPNYSRGPAKGSVALRVQRPSGAGASVGLVAVVPWSRTTTHAGAIKNVIDKLAAQGVNARQTSRGIAPSPLGNAEWTAWHGDHKTGKNVELRLTTIPMCEGRTVLLTSVAWPTGDAKAQSELETWGTSFRRLPGDTPLCAALRARDSAGDAQKAGAEAAGGPARDGPSAR
;
A
#
# COMPACT_ATOMS: atom_id res chain seq x y z
N MET A 1 19.46 3.43 14.98
CA MET A 1 20.72 2.88 15.54
C MET A 1 21.82 3.05 14.48
N SER A 2 23.00 2.45 14.58
CA SER A 2 23.80 2.22 13.35
C SER A 2 23.08 1.13 12.53
N LEU A 3 23.06 1.19 11.19
CA LEU A 3 22.56 0.09 10.34
C LEU A 3 23.20 -1.24 10.73
N GLN A 4 24.43 -1.19 11.25
CA GLN A 4 25.14 -2.32 11.81
C GLN A 4 24.44 -2.95 13.02
N ALA A 5 23.83 -2.17 13.91
CA ALA A 5 23.13 -2.70 15.08
C ALA A 5 21.71 -3.19 14.76
N GLU A 6 21.09 -2.69 13.67
CA GLU A 6 19.81 -3.20 13.15
C GLU A 6 20.04 -4.50 12.33
N GLY A 7 21.09 -4.55 11.51
CA GLY A 7 21.53 -5.79 10.84
C GLY A 7 22.06 -6.86 11.82
N ASP A 8 22.78 -6.46 12.87
CA ASP A 8 23.19 -7.36 13.96
C ASP A 8 22.00 -7.79 14.84
N ALA A 9 20.86 -7.08 14.82
CA ALA A 9 19.64 -7.46 15.54
C ALA A 9 18.75 -8.39 14.70
N LEU A 10 18.60 -8.14 13.39
CA LEU A 10 17.91 -9.03 12.46
C LEU A 10 18.67 -10.35 12.23
N SER A 11 20.00 -10.37 12.35
CA SER A 11 20.84 -11.58 12.20
C SER A 11 21.02 -12.40 13.49
N ARG A 12 20.36 -12.03 14.58
CA ARG A 12 20.40 -12.74 15.87
C ARG A 12 19.18 -13.62 16.14
N ASP A 13 18.25 -13.70 15.19
CA ASP A 13 17.15 -14.66 15.28
C ASP A 13 17.68 -16.07 15.01
N GLU A 14 17.40 -17.01 15.90
CA GLU A 14 17.81 -18.44 15.80
C GLU A 14 17.31 -19.11 14.52
N ASP A 15 16.38 -18.46 13.81
CA ASP A 15 15.71 -18.93 12.60
C ASP A 15 16.36 -18.45 11.28
N THR A 16 17.42 -17.64 11.30
CA THR A 16 18.05 -17.13 10.07
C THR A 16 18.93 -18.20 9.39
N LEU A 17 18.62 -18.56 8.13
CA LEU A 17 19.35 -19.59 7.38
C LEU A 17 20.75 -19.14 6.92
N ALA A 18 20.92 -17.88 6.57
CA ALA A 18 22.20 -17.27 6.23
C ALA A 18 22.14 -15.74 6.42
N PHE A 19 23.28 -15.09 6.63
CA PHE A 19 23.38 -13.63 6.67
C PHE A 19 24.76 -13.13 6.22
N TYR A 20 24.81 -11.95 5.59
CA TYR A 20 26.03 -11.24 5.23
C TYR A 20 26.48 -10.31 6.37
N HIS A 21 27.67 -10.57 6.91
CA HIS A 21 28.26 -9.74 7.95
C HIS A 21 29.17 -8.68 7.35
N VAL A 22 28.69 -7.42 7.29
CA VAL A 22 29.38 -6.27 6.69
C VAL A 22 30.85 -6.14 7.13
N LYS A 23 31.15 -6.12 8.45
CA LYS A 23 32.54 -5.96 8.95
C LYS A 23 33.48 -7.13 8.66
N ARG A 24 32.94 -8.35 8.58
CA ARG A 24 33.74 -9.55 8.31
C ARG A 24 33.82 -9.84 6.83
N GLU A 25 33.00 -9.16 6.02
CA GLU A 25 32.84 -9.35 4.59
C GLU A 25 32.60 -10.82 4.23
N ARG A 26 31.79 -11.50 5.03
CA ARG A 26 31.51 -12.94 4.92
C ARG A 26 30.03 -13.21 5.05
N ILE A 27 29.56 -14.14 4.22
CA ILE A 27 28.25 -14.77 4.38
C ILE A 27 28.41 -15.93 5.34
N PHE A 28 27.62 -15.94 6.41
CA PHE A 28 27.50 -17.05 7.33
C PHE A 28 26.26 -17.85 6.94
N VAL A 29 26.39 -19.17 6.90
CA VAL A 29 25.29 -20.08 6.55
C VAL A 29 25.12 -21.06 7.70
N ARG A 30 23.87 -21.31 8.09
CA ARG A 30 23.56 -22.26 9.16
C ARG A 30 24.03 -23.66 8.75
N ARG A 31 24.68 -24.37 9.67
CA ARG A 31 25.21 -25.71 9.42
C ARG A 31 24.10 -26.74 9.19
N ASP A 32 23.04 -26.67 10.00
CA ASP A 32 21.90 -27.59 9.97
C ASP A 32 20.70 -26.91 9.31
N VAL A 33 20.73 -26.86 7.97
CA VAL A 33 19.61 -26.34 7.17
C VAL A 33 18.49 -27.40 7.19
N PRO A 34 17.26 -27.06 7.63
CA PRO A 34 16.16 -28.02 7.65
C PRO A 34 15.89 -28.53 6.25
N VAL A 35 15.59 -29.84 6.11
CA VAL A 35 15.32 -30.48 4.81
C VAL A 35 14.17 -29.79 4.06
N GLU A 36 13.21 -29.25 4.81
CA GLU A 36 12.08 -28.48 4.25
C GLU A 36 12.54 -27.16 3.59
N ALA A 37 13.54 -26.48 4.16
CA ALA A 37 14.15 -25.28 3.58
C ALA A 37 15.17 -25.58 2.47
N SER A 38 15.67 -26.82 2.40
CA SER A 38 16.60 -27.23 1.34
C SER A 38 15.90 -27.64 0.04
N ASP A 39 14.71 -28.25 0.10
CA ASP A 39 14.09 -28.84 -1.10
C ASP A 39 12.62 -28.45 -1.41
N ALA A 40 11.88 -27.72 -0.57
CA ALA A 40 10.47 -27.39 -0.92
C ALA A 40 9.79 -26.19 -0.22
N GLY A 41 10.46 -25.45 0.68
CA GLY A 41 9.86 -24.31 1.37
C GLY A 41 9.60 -23.08 0.49
N GLU A 42 8.74 -22.17 0.96
CA GLU A 42 8.42 -20.88 0.30
C GLU A 42 9.68 -20.01 0.04
N LEU A 43 10.74 -20.23 0.81
CA LEU A 43 12.10 -19.68 0.63
C LEU A 43 13.13 -20.82 0.69
N SER A 44 13.84 -21.07 -0.41
CA SER A 44 14.93 -22.06 -0.45
C SER A 44 16.24 -21.47 0.09
N LEU A 45 17.18 -22.31 0.56
CA LEU A 45 18.55 -21.84 0.89
C LEU A 45 19.19 -21.04 -0.25
N GLN A 46 18.93 -21.42 -1.50
CA GLN A 46 19.42 -20.71 -2.68
C GLN A 46 18.80 -19.31 -2.84
N ASP A 47 17.57 -19.09 -2.38
CA ASP A 47 16.95 -17.77 -2.33
C ASP A 47 17.67 -16.89 -1.31
N VAL A 48 17.84 -17.40 -0.09
CA VAL A 48 18.52 -16.67 0.98
C VAL A 48 19.95 -16.33 0.57
N LEU A 49 20.70 -17.28 -0.01
CA LEU A 49 22.04 -17.00 -0.51
C LEU A 49 22.06 -15.94 -1.61
N ALA A 50 21.07 -15.89 -2.49
CA ALA A 50 20.98 -14.83 -3.51
C ALA A 50 20.77 -13.45 -2.85
N HIS A 51 19.94 -13.37 -1.80
CA HIS A 51 19.73 -12.17 -0.98
C HIS A 51 21.05 -11.73 -0.32
N GLU A 52 21.75 -12.64 0.35
CA GLU A 52 23.00 -12.31 1.04
C GLU A 52 24.16 -11.96 0.10
N VAL A 53 24.23 -12.57 -1.08
CA VAL A 53 25.18 -12.18 -2.12
C VAL A 53 24.87 -10.78 -2.64
N ALA A 54 23.59 -10.41 -2.76
CA ALA A 54 23.21 -9.05 -3.11
C ALA A 54 23.72 -8.03 -2.07
N HIS A 55 23.60 -8.32 -0.77
CA HIS A 55 24.19 -7.48 0.27
C HIS A 55 25.72 -7.33 0.14
N ALA A 56 26.42 -8.41 -0.19
CA ALA A 56 27.86 -8.34 -0.42
C ALA A 56 28.20 -7.41 -1.61
N LEU A 57 27.46 -7.51 -2.72
CA LEU A 57 27.64 -6.66 -3.90
C LEU A 57 27.30 -5.19 -3.60
N GLN A 58 26.19 -4.95 -2.92
CA GLN A 58 25.77 -3.62 -2.49
C GLN A 58 26.84 -2.97 -1.60
N HIS A 59 27.39 -3.70 -0.62
CA HIS A 59 28.44 -3.18 0.26
C HIS A 59 29.73 -2.86 -0.52
N GLN A 60 30.14 -3.70 -1.46
CA GLN A 60 31.33 -3.47 -2.29
C GLN A 60 31.19 -2.25 -3.21
N HIS A 61 30.00 -1.98 -3.74
CA HIS A 61 29.77 -0.93 -4.72
C HIS A 61 29.24 0.39 -4.12
N PHE A 62 28.56 0.32 -2.98
CA PHE A 62 27.90 1.46 -2.32
C PHE A 62 28.23 1.53 -0.81
N PRO A 63 29.51 1.51 -0.40
CA PRO A 63 29.90 1.43 1.00
C PRO A 63 29.40 2.61 1.85
N SER A 64 29.18 3.78 1.24
CA SER A 64 28.67 4.98 1.94
C SER A 64 27.29 4.78 2.54
N VAL A 65 26.42 3.98 1.90
CA VAL A 65 25.07 3.71 2.39
C VAL A 65 25.11 2.85 3.66
N TYR A 66 26.09 1.96 3.78
CA TYR A 66 26.32 1.11 4.97
C TYR A 66 27.07 1.84 6.08
N ALA A 67 27.96 2.76 5.74
CA ALA A 67 28.79 3.49 6.72
C ALA A 67 28.02 4.65 7.38
N THR A 68 27.08 5.27 6.68
CA THR A 68 26.39 6.46 7.18
C THR A 68 25.29 6.05 8.14
N ARG A 69 25.29 6.62 9.35
CA ARG A 69 24.15 6.50 10.28
C ARG A 69 23.08 7.51 9.88
N ALA A 70 21.84 7.06 9.72
CA ALA A 70 20.72 7.97 9.54
C ALA A 70 20.41 8.69 10.87
N GLU A 71 20.02 9.96 10.76
CA GLU A 71 19.81 10.84 11.92
C GLU A 71 18.50 10.51 12.67
N THR A 72 17.52 9.97 11.96
CA THR A 72 16.18 9.70 12.48
C THR A 72 15.77 8.25 12.19
N ARG A 73 14.78 7.73 12.93
CA ARG A 73 14.20 6.41 12.68
C ARG A 73 13.60 6.32 11.27
N ASP A 74 12.84 7.35 10.86
CA ASP A 74 12.24 7.46 9.53
C ASP A 74 13.28 7.32 8.40
N ALA A 75 14.38 8.09 8.48
CA ALA A 75 15.46 8.01 7.50
C ALA A 75 16.24 6.68 7.57
N SER A 76 16.32 6.06 8.75
CA SER A 76 16.97 4.75 8.92
C SER A 76 16.17 3.66 8.21
N LEU A 77 14.85 3.61 8.47
CA LEU A 77 13.94 2.66 7.84
C LEU A 77 13.90 2.87 6.32
N ALA A 78 13.79 4.11 5.84
CA ALA A 78 13.76 4.40 4.42
C ALA A 78 15.01 3.88 3.69
N ARG A 79 16.19 4.11 4.27
CA ARG A 79 17.46 3.61 3.74
C ARG A 79 17.54 2.09 3.78
N LEU A 80 17.13 1.48 4.90
CA LEU A 80 17.14 0.02 5.04
C LEU A 80 16.20 -0.63 4.02
N ALA A 81 15.04 -0.04 3.75
CA ALA A 81 14.13 -0.52 2.72
C ALA A 81 14.72 -0.47 1.29
N LEU A 82 15.61 0.48 0.97
CA LEU A 82 16.35 0.45 -0.29
C LEU A 82 17.32 -0.76 -0.34
N ILE A 83 18.08 -0.97 0.74
CA ILE A 83 19.08 -2.05 0.85
C ILE A 83 18.39 -3.42 0.75
N GLU A 84 17.42 -3.67 1.64
CA GLU A 84 16.68 -4.93 1.70
C GLU A 84 15.78 -5.13 0.48
N GLY A 85 15.24 -4.04 -0.08
CA GLY A 85 14.42 -4.09 -1.28
C GLY A 85 15.18 -4.54 -2.51
N ASP A 86 16.42 -4.07 -2.68
CA ASP A 86 17.27 -4.47 -3.81
C ASP A 86 17.74 -5.93 -3.66
N ALA A 87 18.13 -6.34 -2.45
CA ALA A 87 18.47 -7.74 -2.17
C ALA A 87 17.27 -8.67 -2.38
N SER A 88 16.08 -8.26 -1.93
CA SER A 88 14.82 -8.99 -2.13
C SER A 88 14.44 -9.10 -3.61
N LEU A 89 14.67 -8.04 -4.40
CA LEU A 89 14.40 -8.09 -5.85
C LEU A 89 15.38 -9.03 -6.56
N VAL A 90 16.68 -8.98 -6.23
CA VAL A 90 17.68 -9.92 -6.77
C VAL A 90 17.30 -11.36 -6.42
N GLN A 91 16.91 -11.63 -5.17
CA GLN A 91 16.40 -12.94 -4.76
C GLN A 91 15.25 -13.41 -5.65
N VAL A 92 14.23 -12.56 -5.85
CA VAL A 92 13.06 -12.86 -6.69
C VAL A 92 13.46 -13.13 -8.15
N LEU A 93 14.37 -12.34 -8.72
CA LEU A 93 14.88 -12.52 -10.08
C LEU A 93 15.69 -13.82 -10.23
N CYS A 94 16.54 -14.15 -9.26
CA CYS A 94 17.26 -15.41 -9.24
C CYS A 94 16.31 -16.61 -9.16
N ARG A 95 15.26 -16.52 -8.34
CA ARG A 95 14.21 -17.55 -8.26
C ARG A 95 13.51 -17.73 -9.61
N ALA A 96 13.09 -16.63 -10.23
CA ALA A 96 12.43 -16.64 -11.53
C ALA A 96 13.34 -17.28 -12.60
N ALA A 97 14.63 -16.92 -12.63
CA ALA A 97 15.60 -17.50 -13.55
C ALA A 97 15.76 -19.02 -13.36
N ARG A 98 15.82 -19.51 -12.11
CA ARG A 98 15.90 -20.96 -11.83
C ARG A 98 14.64 -21.71 -12.26
N ARG A 99 13.47 -21.06 -12.13
CA ARG A 99 12.18 -21.60 -12.57
C ARG A 99 11.91 -21.40 -14.06
N ARG A 100 12.81 -20.72 -14.79
CA ARG A 100 12.65 -20.33 -16.21
C ARG A 100 11.40 -19.47 -16.44
N GLU A 101 11.06 -18.65 -15.45
CA GLU A 101 10.01 -17.64 -15.52
C GLU A 101 10.58 -16.33 -16.09
N ALA A 102 9.72 -15.52 -16.72
CA ALA A 102 10.13 -14.23 -17.26
C ALA A 102 10.48 -13.25 -16.11
N PRO A 103 11.65 -12.58 -16.12
CA PRO A 103 12.03 -11.66 -15.06
C PRO A 103 11.08 -10.46 -14.96
N GLU A 104 10.51 -10.01 -16.08
CA GLU A 104 9.52 -8.94 -16.12
C GLU A 104 8.28 -9.32 -15.31
N ASP A 105 7.89 -10.60 -15.36
CA ASP A 105 6.74 -11.09 -14.60
C ASP A 105 7.00 -11.02 -13.09
N ALA A 106 8.18 -11.45 -12.67
CA ALA A 106 8.56 -11.43 -11.27
C ALA A 106 8.66 -9.99 -10.73
N VAL A 107 9.24 -9.07 -11.51
CA VAL A 107 9.35 -7.64 -11.16
C VAL A 107 7.96 -7.00 -11.04
N GLU A 108 7.09 -7.21 -12.02
CA GLU A 108 5.74 -6.65 -11.97
C GLU A 108 4.92 -7.21 -10.81
N ALA A 109 5.04 -8.51 -10.52
CA ALA A 109 4.40 -9.12 -9.36
C ALA A 109 4.86 -8.44 -8.07
N THR A 110 6.17 -8.25 -7.89
CA THR A 110 6.74 -7.53 -6.73
C THR A 110 6.25 -6.07 -6.65
N ALA A 111 6.23 -5.35 -7.77
CA ALA A 111 5.74 -3.96 -7.82
C ALA A 111 4.23 -3.83 -7.51
N ALA A 112 3.45 -4.90 -7.71
CA ALA A 112 2.00 -4.93 -7.45
C ALA A 112 1.65 -5.35 -6.01
N GLN A 113 2.60 -5.84 -5.21
CA GLN A 113 2.33 -6.32 -3.85
C GLN A 113 1.86 -5.20 -2.92
N SER A 114 1.04 -5.53 -1.93
CA SER A 114 0.77 -4.61 -0.81
C SER A 114 2.10 -4.33 -0.09
N PRO A 115 2.46 -3.05 0.14
CA PRO A 115 3.73 -2.70 0.77
C PRO A 115 3.75 -3.03 2.27
N LEU A 116 2.59 -3.22 2.89
CA LEU A 116 2.43 -3.46 4.33
C LEU A 116 1.43 -4.60 4.57
N VAL A 117 1.56 -5.26 5.71
CA VAL A 117 0.63 -6.26 6.25
C VAL A 117 0.00 -5.69 7.52
N ASP A 118 -1.29 -5.93 7.76
CA ASP A 118 -1.96 -5.43 8.97
C ASP A 118 -1.42 -6.20 10.18
N PRO A 119 -0.72 -5.51 11.10
CA PRO A 119 -0.04 -6.20 12.19
C PRO A 119 -0.95 -6.39 13.41
N VAL A 120 -2.18 -5.84 13.39
CA VAL A 120 -3.10 -5.88 14.52
C VAL A 120 -4.29 -6.78 14.21
N VAL A 121 -4.46 -7.81 15.03
CA VAL A 121 -5.63 -8.69 14.99
C VAL A 121 -6.82 -7.95 15.58
N ARG A 122 -7.96 -7.94 14.86
CA ARG A 122 -9.17 -7.21 15.24
C ARG A 122 -10.41 -8.10 15.32
N ASP A 123 -11.32 -7.73 16.20
CA ASP A 123 -12.64 -8.37 16.36
C ASP A 123 -13.63 -7.94 15.25
N ASP A 124 -14.85 -8.46 15.31
CA ASP A 124 -15.92 -8.17 14.34
C ASP A 124 -16.37 -6.69 14.35
N ASP A 125 -16.15 -5.97 15.45
CA ASP A 125 -16.42 -4.53 15.59
C ASP A 125 -15.23 -3.68 15.09
N GLY A 126 -14.14 -4.31 14.64
CA GLY A 126 -12.96 -3.64 14.13
C GLY A 126 -12.05 -3.07 15.22
N LYS A 127 -12.17 -3.54 16.47
CA LYS A 127 -11.28 -3.17 17.57
C LYS A 127 -10.13 -4.17 17.70
N PRO A 128 -8.95 -3.75 18.17
CA PRO A 128 -7.87 -4.67 18.52
C PRO A 128 -8.38 -5.75 19.50
N VAL A 129 -8.11 -7.02 19.20
CA VAL A 129 -8.47 -8.15 20.10
C VAL A 129 -7.63 -8.11 21.38
N GLU A 130 -6.37 -7.71 21.24
CA GLU A 130 -5.44 -7.47 22.35
C GLU A 130 -4.94 -6.03 22.27
N ASP A 131 -4.99 -5.34 23.41
CA ASP A 131 -4.54 -3.95 23.56
C ASP A 131 -3.59 -3.88 24.76
N THR A 132 -2.41 -4.48 24.58
CA THR A 132 -1.33 -4.52 25.56
C THR A 132 -0.09 -3.83 25.01
N GLU A 133 0.82 -3.39 25.89
CA GLU A 133 2.10 -2.81 25.48
C GLU A 133 2.92 -3.81 24.63
N GLU A 134 2.90 -5.09 24.98
CA GLU A 134 3.57 -6.17 24.23
C GLU A 134 2.98 -6.34 22.82
N ALA A 135 1.65 -6.38 22.70
CA ALA A 135 0.97 -6.46 21.41
C ALA A 135 1.27 -5.22 20.54
N GLY A 136 1.33 -4.04 21.15
CA GLY A 136 1.72 -2.79 20.48
C GLY A 136 3.17 -2.81 19.99
N ALA A 137 4.10 -3.30 20.80
CA ALA A 137 5.51 -3.45 20.45
C ALA A 137 5.70 -4.45 19.28
N GLU A 138 5.00 -5.59 19.34
CA GLU A 138 5.00 -6.59 18.28
C GLU A 138 4.40 -6.03 16.98
N ALA A 139 3.28 -5.32 17.08
CA ALA A 139 2.66 -4.71 15.90
C ALA A 139 3.59 -3.68 15.23
N SER A 140 4.32 -2.90 16.03
CA SER A 140 5.35 -1.98 15.55
C SER A 140 6.50 -2.71 14.85
N ARG A 141 6.97 -3.83 15.41
CA ARG A 141 8.01 -4.68 14.83
C ARG A 141 7.59 -5.25 13.47
N VAL A 142 6.40 -5.85 13.38
CA VAL A 142 5.84 -6.39 12.13
C VAL A 142 5.67 -5.28 11.09
N LEU A 143 5.25 -4.08 11.50
CA LEU A 143 5.11 -2.94 10.60
C LEU A 143 6.46 -2.50 10.02
N ASP A 144 7.51 -2.40 10.85
CA ASP A 144 8.87 -2.05 10.42
C ASP A 144 9.46 -3.11 9.48
N GLU A 145 9.33 -4.39 9.82
CA GLU A 145 9.84 -5.49 8.98
C GLU A 145 9.14 -5.56 7.64
N THR A 146 7.80 -5.51 7.65
CA THR A 146 7.04 -5.54 6.39
C THR A 146 7.35 -4.32 5.53
N PHE A 147 7.56 -3.15 6.12
CA PHE A 147 8.01 -1.98 5.38
C PHE A 147 9.39 -2.20 4.74
N VAL A 148 10.37 -2.64 5.51
CA VAL A 148 11.75 -2.82 5.04
C VAL A 148 11.83 -3.83 3.90
N TYR A 149 11.19 -5.00 4.05
CA TYR A 149 11.26 -6.06 3.04
C TYR A 149 10.23 -5.88 1.92
N ARG A 150 8.94 -5.71 2.23
CA ARG A 150 7.88 -5.67 1.20
C ARG A 150 7.78 -4.30 0.54
N ALA A 151 7.72 -3.21 1.31
CA ALA A 151 7.67 -1.88 0.72
C ALA A 151 9.00 -1.56 0.01
N GLY A 152 10.14 -1.98 0.59
CA GLY A 152 11.44 -1.92 -0.05
C GLY A 152 11.49 -2.65 -1.40
N ALA A 153 11.11 -3.94 -1.44
CA ALA A 153 11.11 -4.71 -2.68
C ALA A 153 10.19 -4.09 -3.74
N ARG A 154 9.00 -3.62 -3.34
CA ARG A 154 8.08 -2.89 -4.23
C ARG A 154 8.70 -1.61 -4.78
N PHE A 155 9.37 -0.83 -3.94
CA PHE A 155 10.06 0.40 -4.32
C PHE A 155 11.16 0.13 -5.34
N VAL A 156 12.04 -0.83 -5.07
CA VAL A 156 13.14 -1.16 -5.99
C VAL A 156 12.63 -1.79 -7.28
N ALA A 157 11.60 -2.64 -7.23
CA ALA A 157 10.93 -3.15 -8.44
C ALA A 157 10.34 -2.01 -9.28
N SER A 158 9.80 -0.96 -8.65
CA SER A 158 9.30 0.23 -9.36
C SER A 158 10.43 1.00 -10.05
N LEU A 159 11.57 1.19 -9.37
CA LEU A 159 12.75 1.81 -9.98
C LEU A 159 13.31 0.96 -11.13
N TYR A 160 13.40 -0.35 -10.95
CA TYR A 160 13.83 -1.28 -11.99
C TYR A 160 12.93 -1.18 -13.22
N ARG A 161 11.59 -1.11 -13.06
CA ARG A 161 10.67 -0.93 -14.19
C ARG A 161 10.88 0.39 -14.94
N ALA A 162 11.30 1.44 -14.23
CA ALA A 162 11.50 2.76 -14.83
C ALA A 162 12.87 2.94 -15.51
N GLY A 163 13.91 2.20 -15.11
CA GLY A 163 15.25 2.40 -15.66
C GLY A 163 16.27 1.28 -15.39
N GLY A 164 15.80 0.07 -15.08
CA GLY A 164 16.61 -1.10 -14.75
C GLY A 164 17.51 -0.89 -13.53
N PHE A 165 18.49 -1.78 -13.35
CA PHE A 165 19.49 -1.65 -12.29
C PHE A 165 20.32 -0.37 -12.37
N ALA A 166 20.45 0.27 -13.55
CA ALA A 166 21.12 1.56 -13.66
C ALA A 166 20.42 2.65 -12.82
N LEU A 167 19.08 2.65 -12.78
CA LEU A 167 18.33 3.57 -11.92
C LEU A 167 18.38 3.15 -10.45
N VAL A 168 18.33 1.84 -10.16
CA VAL A 168 18.47 1.31 -8.79
C VAL A 168 19.83 1.71 -8.19
N ASN A 169 20.92 1.53 -8.94
CA ASN A 169 22.27 1.93 -8.53
C ASN A 169 22.38 3.43 -8.24
N ARG A 170 21.69 4.27 -9.02
CA ARG A 170 21.61 5.71 -8.74
C ARG A 170 20.84 6.03 -7.46
N ALA A 171 19.85 5.21 -7.09
CA ALA A 171 19.14 5.34 -5.83
C ALA A 171 20.05 5.11 -4.61
N PHE A 172 21.06 4.24 -4.69
CA PHE A 172 22.07 4.13 -3.62
C PHE A 172 22.88 5.42 -3.43
N LEU A 173 23.11 6.20 -4.49
CA LEU A 173 23.80 7.50 -4.41
C LEU A 173 22.88 8.65 -3.98
N SER A 174 21.57 8.44 -4.00
CA SER A 174 20.55 9.42 -3.63
C SER A 174 19.43 8.73 -2.85
N ALA A 175 19.81 8.04 -1.77
CA ALA A 175 18.92 7.15 -1.02
C ALA A 175 17.64 7.87 -0.55
N PRO A 176 16.50 7.16 -0.47
CA PRO A 176 15.28 7.72 0.10
C PRO A 176 15.55 8.21 1.54
N GLN A 177 14.95 9.34 1.91
CA GLN A 177 15.19 9.99 3.20
C GLN A 177 14.02 9.83 4.17
N THR A 178 12.85 9.43 3.66
CA THR A 178 11.64 9.25 4.45
C THR A 178 10.93 7.95 4.06
N THR A 179 10.16 7.36 4.97
CA THR A 179 9.32 6.19 4.64
C THR A 179 8.32 6.52 3.54
N ALA A 180 7.92 7.79 3.41
CA ALA A 180 7.04 8.28 2.35
C ALA A 180 7.67 8.14 0.95
N ASP A 181 8.99 8.32 0.82
CA ASP A 181 9.71 8.13 -0.45
C ASP A 181 9.58 6.68 -0.95
N VAL A 182 9.66 5.73 -0.01
CA VAL A 182 9.58 4.28 -0.30
C VAL A 182 8.14 3.85 -0.54
N LEU A 183 7.19 4.30 0.30
CA LEU A 183 5.77 3.99 0.14
C LEU A 183 5.19 4.54 -1.18
N HIS A 184 5.77 5.63 -1.71
CA HIS A 184 5.29 6.31 -2.90
C HIS A 184 6.44 6.58 -3.89
N PRO A 185 6.88 5.58 -4.68
CA PRO A 185 8.01 5.72 -5.60
C PRO A 185 7.89 6.90 -6.59
N GLN A 186 6.67 7.26 -6.99
CA GLN A 186 6.39 8.41 -7.86
C GLN A 186 6.78 9.73 -7.19
N ARG A 187 6.59 9.87 -5.88
CA ARG A 187 6.98 11.08 -5.12
C ARG A 187 8.49 11.22 -5.08
N TYR A 188 9.19 10.13 -4.78
CA TYR A 188 10.65 10.09 -4.77
C TYR A 188 11.25 10.45 -6.14
N LEU A 189 10.78 9.81 -7.21
CA LEU A 189 11.22 10.11 -8.58
C LEU A 189 10.84 11.54 -9.01
N GLY A 190 9.69 12.04 -8.57
CA GLY A 190 9.25 13.41 -8.77
C GLY A 190 9.97 14.45 -7.92
N GLY A 191 10.82 14.01 -6.98
CA GLY A 191 11.59 14.88 -6.11
C GLY A 191 10.74 15.69 -5.13
N VAL A 192 9.62 15.14 -4.68
CA VAL A 192 8.80 15.78 -3.64
C VAL A 192 9.59 15.73 -2.33
N GLY A 193 10.06 16.89 -1.87
CA GLY A 193 10.85 16.96 -0.64
C GLY A 193 10.02 16.89 0.64
N GLN A 194 10.70 16.64 1.75
CA GLN A 194 10.16 16.74 3.11
C GLN A 194 10.08 18.20 3.58
N ARG A 195 8.98 18.56 4.23
CA ARG A 195 8.86 19.83 4.96
C ARG A 195 9.58 19.71 6.31
N ILE A 196 10.55 20.58 6.55
CA ILE A 196 11.31 20.58 7.80
C ILE A 196 10.45 21.17 8.92
N ILE A 197 10.27 20.40 10.00
CA ILE A 197 9.63 20.87 11.23
C ILE A 197 10.74 21.27 12.23
N GLY A 198 10.66 22.49 12.75
CA GLY A 198 11.57 23.05 13.74
C GLY A 198 11.47 22.41 15.12
N SER A 199 12.32 22.83 16.06
CA SER A 199 12.28 22.35 17.45
C SER A 199 10.94 22.69 18.09
N LEU A 200 10.26 21.70 18.66
CA LEU A 200 9.07 21.87 19.48
C LEU A 200 9.40 22.19 20.94
N VAL A 201 10.68 22.10 21.34
CA VAL A 201 11.15 22.57 22.65
C VAL A 201 11.20 24.10 22.64
N PRO A 202 10.47 24.80 23.53
CA PRO A 202 10.56 26.26 23.63
C PRO A 202 12.00 26.72 23.96
N PRO A 203 12.46 27.86 23.43
CA PRO A 203 13.78 28.39 23.76
C PRO A 203 13.97 28.58 25.26
N GLY A 204 15.11 28.10 25.81
CA GLY A 204 15.42 28.20 27.24
C GLY A 204 14.93 27.02 28.10
N SER A 205 14.15 26.09 27.53
CA SER A 205 13.73 24.87 28.21
C SER A 205 14.81 23.79 28.21
N LEU A 206 14.70 22.84 29.16
CA LEU A 206 15.49 21.61 29.14
C LEU A 206 15.26 20.84 27.83
N SER A 207 16.33 20.24 27.31
CA SER A 207 16.26 19.45 26.08
C SER A 207 15.39 18.21 26.30
N VAL A 208 14.26 18.15 25.60
CA VAL A 208 13.37 16.98 25.57
C VAL A 208 13.57 16.23 24.25
N PRO A 209 13.70 14.89 24.26
CA PRO A 209 13.74 14.10 23.05
C PRO A 209 12.54 14.41 22.15
N GLN A 210 12.81 14.65 20.88
CA GLN A 210 11.80 14.88 19.84
C GLN A 210 12.31 14.24 18.56
N ALA A 211 11.42 13.61 17.80
CA ALA A 211 11.79 12.96 16.56
C ALA A 211 10.63 13.06 15.56
N PRO A 212 10.93 13.02 14.24
CA PRO A 212 9.90 12.69 13.27
C PRO A 212 9.50 11.22 13.42
N LEU A 213 8.21 10.96 13.30
CA LEU A 213 7.63 9.62 13.19
C LEU A 213 7.86 9.05 11.79
N GLY A 214 7.70 9.87 10.76
CA GLY A 214 7.61 9.41 9.38
C GLY A 214 6.19 8.98 9.02
N GLU A 215 5.89 8.84 7.72
CA GLU A 215 4.58 8.33 7.28
C GLU A 215 4.28 6.93 7.84
N LEU A 216 5.29 6.05 7.95
CA LEU A 216 5.13 4.72 8.54
C LEU A 216 4.82 4.80 10.04
N GLY A 217 5.54 5.65 10.78
CA GLY A 217 5.27 5.86 12.21
C GLY A 217 3.87 6.44 12.45
N LEU A 218 3.42 7.34 11.57
CA LEU A 218 2.05 7.87 11.63
C LEU A 218 1.00 6.80 11.33
N ILE A 219 1.25 5.90 10.36
CA ILE A 219 0.40 4.73 10.11
C ILE A 219 0.33 3.87 11.37
N GLY A 220 1.48 3.60 12.02
CA GLY A 220 1.55 2.84 13.28
C GLY A 220 0.65 3.42 14.37
N LEU A 221 0.68 4.74 14.58
CA LEU A 221 -0.21 5.41 15.54
C LEU A 221 -1.69 5.27 15.18
N LEU A 222 -2.03 5.38 13.89
CA LEU A 222 -3.41 5.25 13.43
C LEU A 222 -3.94 3.82 13.57
N LEU A 223 -3.07 2.80 13.56
CA LEU A 223 -3.51 1.41 13.77
C LEU A 223 -4.17 1.17 15.13
N ALA A 224 -3.92 2.03 16.13
CA ALA A 224 -4.60 1.95 17.43
C ALA A 224 -6.13 2.14 17.33
N CYS A 225 -6.62 2.82 16.29
CA CYS A 225 -8.03 3.23 16.18
C CYS A 225 -8.70 2.82 14.87
N MET A 226 -7.95 2.37 13.87
CA MET A 226 -8.49 2.01 12.55
C MET A 226 -7.70 0.89 11.86
N PRO A 227 -8.29 0.18 10.89
CA PRO A 227 -7.61 -0.84 10.09
C PRO A 227 -6.50 -0.27 9.20
N LEU A 228 -5.55 -1.11 8.79
CA LEU A 228 -4.37 -0.68 8.01
C LEU A 228 -4.70 0.08 6.72
N ASP A 229 -5.67 -0.37 5.93
CA ASP A 229 -6.04 0.30 4.68
C ASP A 229 -6.51 1.76 4.93
N GLU A 230 -7.23 1.98 6.03
CA GLU A 230 -7.71 3.31 6.42
C GLU A 230 -6.58 4.16 7.03
N ALA A 231 -5.70 3.56 7.83
CA ALA A 231 -4.51 4.22 8.37
C ALA A 231 -3.57 4.72 7.26
N ARG A 232 -3.30 3.87 6.26
CA ARG A 232 -2.48 4.22 5.07
C ARG A 232 -3.10 5.35 4.26
N GLU A 233 -4.41 5.28 4.01
CA GLU A 233 -5.11 6.34 3.30
C GLU A 233 -5.09 7.64 4.11
N THR A 234 -5.31 7.57 5.43
CA THR A 234 -5.31 8.73 6.32
C THR A 234 -3.95 9.41 6.37
N ALA A 235 -2.85 8.65 6.42
CA ALA A 235 -1.48 9.15 6.41
C ALA A 235 -0.97 9.63 5.03
N ARG A 236 -1.64 9.24 3.94
CA ARG A 236 -1.25 9.63 2.57
C ARG A 236 -1.15 11.14 2.43
N GLY A 237 -0.06 11.59 1.80
CA GLY A 237 0.21 13.01 1.54
C GLY A 237 0.93 13.71 2.69
N TRP A 238 1.36 12.96 3.71
CA TRP A 238 2.30 13.44 4.72
C TRP A 238 3.58 14.01 4.07
N MET A 239 4.11 15.08 4.65
CA MET A 239 5.33 15.75 4.20
C MET A 239 6.38 15.92 5.29
N GLY A 240 6.04 15.69 6.56
CA GLY A 240 6.94 15.92 7.67
C GLY A 240 6.16 16.02 8.96
N ASP A 241 6.74 15.55 10.05
CA ASP A 241 6.17 15.71 11.38
C ASP A 241 7.25 15.87 12.44
N ARG A 242 6.80 16.20 13.64
CA ARG A 242 7.60 16.09 14.84
C ARG A 242 6.68 15.86 16.03
N VAL A 243 7.09 14.95 16.91
CA VAL A 243 6.45 14.72 18.20
C VAL A 243 7.42 15.03 19.32
N LEU A 244 6.92 15.73 20.33
CA LEU A 244 7.57 15.97 21.60
C LEU A 244 6.68 15.40 22.70
N SER A 245 7.25 14.52 23.53
CA SER A 245 6.60 14.01 24.74
C SER A 245 7.51 14.31 25.92
N ALA A 246 6.99 15.04 26.91
CA ALA A 246 7.72 15.40 28.12
C ALA A 246 7.33 14.48 29.31
N PRO A 247 8.23 14.25 30.28
CA PRO A 247 7.83 13.62 31.54
C PRO A 247 6.73 14.44 32.22
N GLY A 248 5.63 13.79 32.64
CA GLY A 248 4.56 14.41 33.43
C GLY A 248 4.86 14.39 34.93
N ALA A 249 4.11 15.17 35.71
CA ALA A 249 4.15 15.13 37.18
C ALA A 249 3.56 13.83 37.77
N GLU A 250 2.66 13.18 37.02
CA GLU A 250 2.16 11.82 37.27
C GLU A 250 2.67 10.90 36.14
N SER A 251 2.99 9.63 36.45
CA SER A 251 3.59 8.67 35.50
C SER A 251 2.77 8.46 34.22
N ASP A 252 1.46 8.65 34.31
CA ASP A 252 0.49 8.23 33.29
C ASP A 252 -0.05 9.39 32.43
N ARG A 253 0.34 10.64 32.70
CA ARG A 253 -0.19 11.83 31.99
C ARG A 253 0.92 12.74 31.48
N ARG A 254 1.57 12.29 30.41
CA ARG A 254 2.68 13.02 29.77
C ARG A 254 2.15 14.13 28.85
N PRO A 255 2.63 15.38 28.98
CA PRO A 255 2.37 16.41 27.99
C PRO A 255 2.92 15.99 26.63
N LEU A 256 2.09 16.09 25.59
CA LEU A 256 2.45 15.77 24.22
C LEU A 256 2.14 16.96 23.30
N ILE A 257 3.08 17.25 22.40
CA ILE A 257 2.92 18.21 21.31
C ILE A 257 3.29 17.48 20.03
N MET A 258 2.40 17.51 19.05
CA MET A 258 2.62 16.97 17.72
C MET A 258 2.35 18.05 16.67
N VAL A 259 3.23 18.12 15.67
CA VAL A 259 3.04 18.93 14.46
C VAL A 259 3.22 18.04 13.26
N SER A 260 2.35 18.19 12.27
CA SER A 260 2.47 17.52 10.98
C SER A 260 2.18 18.48 9.83
N ALA A 261 2.88 18.27 8.73
CA ALA A 261 2.78 19.01 7.48
C ALA A 261 2.34 18.07 6.36
N TRP A 262 1.53 18.60 5.46
CA TRP A 262 0.84 17.82 4.44
C TRP A 262 0.95 18.48 3.06
N GLU A 263 0.85 17.68 2.01
CA GLU A 263 0.98 18.18 0.63
C GLU A 263 -0.19 19.06 0.24
N GLU A 264 -1.40 18.71 0.67
CA GLU A 264 -2.63 19.40 0.27
C GLU A 264 -3.59 19.49 1.46
N GLU A 265 -4.43 20.53 1.48
CA GLU A 265 -5.41 20.75 2.56
C GLU A 265 -6.34 19.55 2.76
N ARG A 266 -6.69 18.84 1.68
CA ARG A 266 -7.55 17.65 1.78
C ARG A 266 -6.91 16.53 2.60
N HIS A 267 -5.60 16.35 2.50
CA HIS A 267 -4.89 15.29 3.21
C HIS A 267 -4.90 15.56 4.71
N VAL A 268 -4.56 16.79 5.11
CA VAL A 268 -4.57 17.17 6.52
C VAL A 268 -5.97 17.20 7.11
N ARG A 269 -7.01 17.60 6.35
CA ARG A 269 -8.40 17.58 6.82
C ARG A 269 -8.90 16.17 7.09
N ARG A 270 -8.47 15.18 6.29
CA ARG A 270 -8.76 13.77 6.53
C ARG A 270 -8.10 13.32 7.83
N PHE A 271 -6.81 13.60 8.02
CA PHE A 271 -6.09 13.27 9.24
C PHE A 271 -6.67 13.96 10.48
N SER A 272 -6.99 15.25 10.41
CA SER A 272 -7.47 16.02 11.57
C SER A 272 -8.80 15.52 12.14
N LYS A 273 -9.63 14.87 11.30
CA LYS A 273 -10.93 14.30 11.73
C LYS A 273 -10.76 13.08 12.64
N THR A 274 -9.68 12.33 12.50
CA THR A 274 -9.45 11.07 13.23
C THR A 274 -8.36 11.19 14.29
N ALA A 275 -7.38 12.10 14.09
CA ALA A 275 -6.23 12.26 14.96
C ALA A 275 -6.61 12.29 16.45
N ALA A 276 -7.51 13.20 16.86
CA ALA A 276 -7.88 13.32 18.27
C ALA A 276 -8.39 12.00 18.86
N GLN A 277 -9.24 11.25 18.14
CA GLN A 277 -9.77 9.97 18.59
C GLN A 277 -8.66 8.93 18.80
N CYS A 278 -7.68 8.89 17.90
CA CYS A 278 -6.56 7.95 17.96
C CYS A 278 -5.51 8.32 19.01
N PHE A 279 -5.47 9.59 19.44
CA PHE A 279 -4.60 10.09 20.51
C PHE A 279 -5.28 10.15 21.90
N THR A 280 -6.59 9.86 22.00
CA THR A 280 -7.37 9.93 23.26
C THR A 280 -7.46 8.62 24.05
N THR A 281 -6.94 7.50 23.56
CA THR A 281 -6.78 6.28 24.38
C THR A 281 -5.80 6.56 25.51
N ASP A 282 -6.09 6.10 26.73
CA ASP A 282 -5.42 6.12 28.07
C ASP A 282 -4.29 7.15 28.40
N MET A 283 -3.55 7.62 27.41
CA MET A 283 -2.48 8.61 27.44
C MET A 283 -2.95 10.07 27.61
N ALA A 284 -4.19 10.45 27.26
CA ALA A 284 -4.61 11.86 27.25
C ALA A 284 -6.02 12.12 27.80
N SER A 285 -6.11 12.87 28.89
CA SER A 285 -7.39 13.31 29.48
C SER A 285 -7.98 14.53 28.77
N SER A 286 -7.15 15.29 28.07
CA SER A 286 -7.55 16.44 27.27
C SER A 286 -6.70 16.54 26.01
N VAL A 287 -7.37 16.66 24.86
CA VAL A 287 -6.74 16.86 23.56
C VAL A 287 -7.29 18.14 22.95
N ARG A 288 -6.39 18.96 22.40
CA ARG A 288 -6.73 20.14 21.59
C ARG A 288 -5.92 20.10 20.32
N SER A 289 -6.53 20.55 19.23
CA SER A 289 -5.87 20.58 17.94
C SER A 289 -6.19 21.87 17.20
N ARG A 290 -5.32 22.22 16.25
CA ARG A 290 -5.50 23.36 15.35
C ARG A 290 -5.01 22.99 13.97
N LEU A 291 -5.79 23.37 12.97
CA LEU A 291 -5.49 23.25 11.56
C LEU A 291 -5.19 24.65 11.00
N ASP A 292 -4.05 24.82 10.34
CA ASP A 292 -3.68 26.04 9.62
C ASP A 292 -3.15 25.68 8.22
N GLY A 293 -3.99 25.89 7.21
CA GLY A 293 -3.72 25.46 5.84
C GLY A 293 -3.39 23.97 5.75
N THR A 294 -2.14 23.66 5.42
CA THR A 294 -1.61 22.29 5.29
C THR A 294 -0.82 21.80 6.51
N VAL A 295 -0.92 22.51 7.65
CA VAL A 295 -0.24 22.19 8.90
C VAL A 295 -1.27 21.87 9.98
N PHE A 296 -1.06 20.77 10.68
CA PHE A 296 -1.88 20.36 11.82
C PHE A 296 -1.03 20.24 13.07
N ALA A 297 -1.48 20.87 14.15
CA ALA A 297 -0.91 20.75 15.47
C ALA A 297 -1.91 20.12 16.44
N LEU A 298 -1.41 19.28 17.32
CA LEU A 298 -2.16 18.63 18.40
C LEU A 298 -1.36 18.75 19.69
N VAL A 299 -2.06 19.06 20.78
CA VAL A 299 -1.52 19.06 22.13
C VAL A 299 -2.41 18.21 23.03
N ALA A 300 -1.77 17.45 23.92
CA ALA A 300 -2.44 16.62 24.89
C ALA A 300 -1.83 16.82 26.27
N ASN A 301 -2.67 16.86 27.31
CA ASN A 301 -2.27 17.08 28.71
C ASN A 301 -1.43 18.36 28.91
N VAL A 302 -1.76 19.45 28.20
CA VAL A 302 -1.12 20.76 28.34
C VAL A 302 -2.13 21.73 28.97
N GLU A 303 -1.73 22.37 30.07
CA GLU A 303 -2.60 23.27 30.86
C GLU A 303 -3.10 24.47 30.04
N ASP A 304 -2.20 25.15 29.31
CA ASP A 304 -2.57 26.21 28.35
C ASP A 304 -2.24 25.78 26.90
N PRO A 305 -3.22 25.20 26.19
CA PRO A 305 -2.99 24.61 24.87
C PRO A 305 -2.82 25.66 23.76
N ALA A 306 -3.33 26.88 23.91
CA ALA A 306 -3.37 27.85 22.80
C ALA A 306 -1.97 28.34 22.39
N PRO A 307 -1.10 28.83 23.31
CA PRO A 307 0.26 29.22 22.97
C PRO A 307 1.10 28.07 22.43
N ALA A 308 0.89 26.85 22.96
CA ALA A 308 1.58 25.65 22.51
C ALA A 308 1.21 25.30 21.05
N LEU A 309 -0.08 25.33 20.70
CA LEU A 309 -0.55 25.14 19.32
C LEU A 309 -0.01 26.22 18.38
N ASP A 310 0.03 27.47 18.82
CA ASP A 310 0.59 28.60 18.06
C ASP A 310 2.10 28.43 17.79
N TYR A 311 2.85 28.01 18.79
CA TYR A 311 4.27 27.71 18.65
C TYR A 311 4.52 26.53 17.71
N ALA A 312 3.74 25.46 17.90
CA ALA A 312 3.78 24.23 17.12
C ALA A 312 3.54 24.50 15.62
N ILE A 313 2.50 25.26 15.25
CA ILE A 313 2.24 25.64 13.85
C ILE A 313 3.40 26.43 13.25
N ARG A 314 3.95 27.41 13.98
CA ARG A 314 5.08 28.22 13.51
C ARG A 314 6.38 27.42 13.32
N ALA A 315 6.49 26.24 13.96
CA ALA A 315 7.63 25.35 13.76
C ALA A 315 7.61 24.68 12.39
N ALA A 316 6.46 24.60 11.70
CA ALA A 316 6.42 24.06 10.35
C ALA A 316 7.10 25.01 9.36
N GLY A 317 8.15 24.53 8.70
CA GLY A 317 8.87 25.28 7.66
C GLY A 317 8.02 25.51 6.41
N LYS A 318 8.63 26.10 5.38
CA LYS A 318 7.98 26.30 4.07
C LYS A 318 8.06 25.04 3.22
N ASP A 319 7.23 24.97 2.18
CA ASP A 319 7.31 23.91 1.19
C ASP A 319 8.69 23.85 0.53
N PRO A 320 9.31 22.65 0.49
CA PRO A 320 10.56 22.49 -0.23
C PRO A 320 10.30 22.55 -1.73
N PRO A 321 11.24 23.09 -2.52
CA PRO A 321 11.16 22.99 -3.98
C PRO A 321 11.26 21.53 -4.41
N ARG A 322 10.50 21.13 -5.43
CA ARG A 322 10.63 19.81 -6.04
C ARG A 322 11.98 19.67 -6.73
N ARG A 323 12.73 18.61 -6.41
CA ARG A 323 14.07 18.34 -6.96
C ARG A 323 14.18 16.87 -7.36
N PRO A 324 13.74 16.49 -8.58
CA PRO A 324 13.85 15.11 -9.05
C PRO A 324 15.30 14.64 -8.98
N PRO A 325 15.62 13.60 -8.19
CA PRO A 325 17.01 13.18 -7.97
C PRO A 325 17.67 12.70 -9.27
N PHE A 326 16.85 12.30 -10.26
CA PHE A 326 17.33 11.66 -11.48
C PHE A 326 16.96 12.37 -12.78
N GLY A 327 16.47 13.61 -12.70
CA GLY A 327 15.87 14.29 -13.84
C GLY A 327 14.48 13.74 -14.14
N LYS A 328 14.06 13.78 -15.41
CA LYS A 328 12.75 13.27 -15.83
C LYS A 328 12.79 11.75 -15.95
N VAL A 329 12.28 11.05 -14.93
CA VAL A 329 12.03 9.60 -14.95
C VAL A 329 10.52 9.38 -14.90
N ALA A 330 9.97 8.68 -15.89
CA ALA A 330 8.57 8.31 -15.89
C ALA A 330 8.42 6.91 -15.27
N LEU A 331 7.55 6.78 -14.28
CA LEU A 331 7.16 5.47 -13.75
C LEU A 331 5.89 5.02 -14.43
N ALA A 332 6.00 4.01 -15.29
CA ALA A 332 4.83 3.42 -15.93
C ALA A 332 3.90 2.78 -14.87
N PRO A 333 2.58 2.90 -15.02
CA PRO A 333 1.63 2.28 -14.09
C PRO A 333 1.85 0.77 -14.01
N VAL A 334 1.67 0.19 -12.82
CA VAL A 334 1.76 -1.26 -12.62
C VAL A 334 0.50 -1.90 -13.21
N PRO A 335 0.58 -2.85 -14.15
CA PRO A 335 -0.62 -3.51 -14.68
C PRO A 335 -1.28 -4.39 -13.60
N PRO A 336 -2.60 -4.64 -13.65
CA PRO A 336 -3.24 -5.63 -12.78
C PRO A 336 -2.67 -7.05 -13.00
N ARG A 337 -2.55 -7.84 -11.93
CA ARG A 337 -2.04 -9.22 -11.97
C ARG A 337 -2.85 -10.17 -11.11
N ASP A 338 -3.12 -11.37 -11.63
CA ASP A 338 -3.75 -12.47 -10.89
C ASP A 338 -5.02 -12.08 -10.12
N GLY A 339 -5.80 -11.15 -10.68
CA GLY A 339 -7.00 -10.63 -10.04
C GLY A 339 -6.75 -9.60 -8.94
N ASN A 340 -5.53 -9.08 -8.79
CA ASN A 340 -5.16 -8.03 -7.86
C ASN A 340 -4.91 -6.70 -8.57
N LEU A 341 -5.46 -5.63 -8.00
CA LEU A 341 -5.18 -4.26 -8.40
C LEU A 341 -4.00 -3.69 -7.60
N PRO A 342 -3.15 -2.88 -8.23
CA PRO A 342 -2.14 -2.11 -7.49
C PRO A 342 -2.84 -1.08 -6.58
N ASP A 343 -2.19 -0.69 -5.48
CA ASP A 343 -2.78 0.25 -4.51
C ASP A 343 -3.20 1.59 -5.12
N GLU A 344 -2.49 2.05 -6.15
CA GLU A 344 -2.79 3.26 -6.92
C GLU A 344 -4.17 3.21 -7.58
N ALA A 345 -4.68 2.00 -7.86
CA ALA A 345 -6.02 1.80 -8.42
C ALA A 345 -7.15 2.03 -7.43
N LYS A 346 -6.88 1.88 -6.12
CA LYS A 346 -7.90 1.95 -5.06
C LYS A 346 -8.48 3.35 -4.86
N GLY A 347 -7.84 4.38 -5.41
CA GLY A 347 -8.32 5.75 -5.35
C GLY A 347 -8.41 6.34 -3.94
N GLU A 348 -8.76 7.62 -3.88
CA GLU A 348 -8.79 8.42 -2.65
C GLU A 348 -10.12 9.16 -2.50
N LEU A 349 -10.42 9.60 -1.28
CA LEU A 349 -11.54 10.50 -1.00
C LEU A 349 -11.05 11.96 -1.15
N VAL A 350 -11.50 12.64 -2.20
CA VAL A 350 -11.03 14.00 -2.54
C VAL A 350 -11.84 15.12 -1.88
N SER A 351 -13.08 14.84 -1.49
CA SER A 351 -13.97 15.73 -0.72
C SER A 351 -14.98 14.89 0.07
N GLU A 352 -15.89 15.51 0.84
CA GLU A 352 -16.88 14.79 1.64
C GLU A 352 -17.69 13.79 0.80
N GLY A 353 -17.32 12.51 0.94
CA GLY A 353 -17.90 11.40 0.20
C GLY A 353 -17.56 11.34 -1.29
N ARG A 354 -16.68 12.17 -1.87
CA ARG A 354 -16.29 12.02 -3.28
C ARG A 354 -15.08 11.12 -3.40
N TRP A 355 -15.24 9.95 -4.01
CA TRP A 355 -14.14 9.05 -4.34
C TRP A 355 -13.63 9.29 -5.76
N ARG A 356 -12.32 9.22 -5.94
CA ARG A 356 -11.64 9.40 -7.23
C ARG A 356 -10.48 8.42 -7.38
N SER A 357 -10.42 7.73 -8.51
CA SER A 357 -9.27 6.93 -8.93
C SER A 357 -8.74 7.44 -10.26
N THR A 358 -7.59 8.11 -10.24
CA THR A 358 -6.90 8.57 -11.46
C THR A 358 -6.40 7.40 -12.29
N TYR A 359 -5.97 6.31 -11.63
CA TYR A 359 -5.52 5.08 -12.29
C TYR A 359 -6.62 4.44 -13.12
N LEU A 360 -7.85 4.37 -12.59
CA LEU A 360 -9.02 3.86 -13.30
C LEU A 360 -9.68 4.89 -14.21
N GLY A 361 -9.41 6.18 -13.99
CA GLY A 361 -10.09 7.28 -14.66
C GLY A 361 -11.55 7.40 -14.25
N LEU A 362 -11.86 7.19 -12.96
CA LEU A 362 -13.23 7.15 -12.44
C LEU A 362 -13.40 8.07 -11.23
N GLU A 363 -14.58 8.65 -11.09
CA GLU A 363 -15.04 9.30 -9.84
C GLU A 363 -16.51 8.98 -9.56
N THR A 364 -16.89 9.02 -8.28
CA THR A 364 -18.28 8.84 -7.82
C THR A 364 -18.48 9.54 -6.47
N GLN A 365 -19.72 9.88 -6.15
CA GLN A 365 -20.13 10.30 -4.82
C GLN A 365 -20.61 9.08 -4.05
N LEU A 366 -19.99 8.77 -2.90
CA LEU A 366 -20.42 7.71 -2.00
C LEU A 366 -21.90 7.94 -1.62
N PRO A 367 -22.72 6.87 -1.55
CA PRO A 367 -24.10 7.02 -1.15
C PRO A 367 -24.21 7.51 0.31
N PRO A 368 -25.24 8.29 0.65
CA PRO A 368 -25.42 8.81 2.01
C PRO A 368 -25.44 7.69 3.06
N ASN A 369 -24.75 7.90 4.19
CA ASN A 369 -24.64 6.92 5.29
C ASN A 369 -23.89 5.62 4.96
N TYR A 370 -23.16 5.57 3.85
CA TYR A 370 -22.20 4.50 3.58
C TYR A 370 -20.79 4.95 3.93
N SER A 371 -20.04 4.07 4.58
CA SER A 371 -18.60 4.23 4.81
C SER A 371 -17.80 3.38 3.82
N ARG A 372 -16.54 3.74 3.60
CA ARG A 372 -15.62 2.93 2.81
C ARG A 372 -15.28 1.67 3.62
N GLY A 373 -15.36 0.51 2.99
CA GLY A 373 -14.89 -0.75 3.54
C GLY A 373 -13.51 -1.14 2.99
N PRO A 374 -12.89 -2.20 3.54
CA PRO A 374 -11.61 -2.70 3.04
C PRO A 374 -11.71 -3.14 1.58
N ALA A 375 -10.73 -2.74 0.77
CA ALA A 375 -10.67 -3.00 -0.66
C ALA A 375 -9.47 -3.91 -0.96
N LYS A 376 -9.73 -5.20 -1.21
CA LYS A 376 -8.72 -6.23 -1.42
C LYS A 376 -8.78 -6.79 -2.84
N GLY A 377 -7.63 -7.23 -3.34
CA GLY A 377 -7.49 -7.83 -4.66
C GLY A 377 -8.00 -6.94 -5.79
N SER A 378 -8.99 -7.40 -6.55
CA SER A 378 -9.54 -6.68 -7.70
C SER A 378 -10.45 -5.52 -7.34
N VAL A 379 -10.79 -5.36 -6.06
CA VAL A 379 -11.71 -4.32 -5.58
C VAL A 379 -10.95 -3.00 -5.44
N ALA A 380 -11.37 -1.98 -6.19
CA ALA A 380 -10.87 -0.62 -6.08
C ALA A 380 -11.61 0.18 -5.00
N LEU A 381 -12.94 0.04 -4.94
CA LEU A 381 -13.79 0.73 -3.97
C LEU A 381 -14.79 -0.26 -3.39
N ARG A 382 -14.90 -0.28 -2.06
CA ARG A 382 -15.97 -0.93 -1.32
C ARG A 382 -16.66 0.12 -0.46
N VAL A 383 -17.99 0.14 -0.51
CA VAL A 383 -18.83 0.92 0.40
C VAL A 383 -19.78 0.00 1.13
N GLN A 384 -20.05 0.30 2.39
CA GLN A 384 -20.97 -0.50 3.19
C GLN A 384 -21.77 0.35 4.17
N ARG A 385 -22.99 -0.11 4.45
CA ARG A 385 -23.87 0.44 5.48
C ARG A 385 -24.39 -0.72 6.34
N PRO A 386 -23.97 -0.83 7.60
CA PRO A 386 -24.58 -1.77 8.55
C PRO A 386 -26.06 -1.43 8.77
N SER A 387 -26.91 -2.44 8.91
CA SER A 387 -28.30 -2.28 9.35
C SER A 387 -28.74 -3.48 10.19
N GLY A 388 -29.80 -3.33 11.00
CA GLY A 388 -30.37 -4.43 11.79
C GLY A 388 -30.84 -5.64 10.95
N ALA A 389 -31.09 -5.46 9.65
CA ALA A 389 -31.50 -6.51 8.70
C ALA A 389 -30.33 -7.17 7.95
N GLY A 390 -29.10 -6.67 8.09
CA GLY A 390 -27.91 -7.07 7.32
C GLY A 390 -27.13 -5.86 6.79
N ALA A 391 -26.04 -6.09 6.05
CA ALA A 391 -25.24 -5.01 5.45
C ALA A 391 -25.67 -4.76 4.00
N SER A 392 -25.82 -3.48 3.63
CA SER A 392 -25.90 -3.06 2.22
C SER A 392 -24.47 -2.79 1.73
N VAL A 393 -24.09 -3.32 0.57
CA VAL A 393 -22.70 -3.26 0.07
C VAL A 393 -22.67 -2.83 -1.39
N GLY A 394 -21.75 -1.92 -1.69
CA GLY A 394 -21.40 -1.53 -3.06
C GLY A 394 -19.92 -1.82 -3.33
N LEU A 395 -19.60 -2.33 -4.52
CA LEU A 395 -18.21 -2.62 -4.93
C LEU A 395 -17.95 -2.09 -6.34
N VAL A 396 -16.73 -1.62 -6.55
CA VAL A 396 -16.12 -1.37 -7.86
C VAL A 396 -14.89 -2.26 -7.95
N ALA A 397 -14.88 -3.16 -8.92
CA ALA A 397 -13.76 -4.07 -9.15
C ALA A 397 -13.33 -4.05 -10.61
N VAL A 398 -12.04 -4.28 -10.84
CA VAL A 398 -11.48 -4.50 -12.17
C VAL A 398 -11.20 -5.98 -12.29
N VAL A 399 -11.90 -6.63 -13.21
CA VAL A 399 -11.65 -8.04 -13.52
C VAL A 399 -10.64 -8.05 -14.67
N PRO A 400 -9.39 -8.52 -14.43
CA PRO A 400 -8.41 -8.59 -15.51
C PRO A 400 -8.92 -9.51 -16.60
N TRP A 401 -8.75 -9.10 -17.85
CA TRP A 401 -9.03 -9.98 -18.98
C TRP A 401 -7.93 -11.03 -19.07
N SER A 402 -8.29 -12.28 -18.86
CA SER A 402 -7.60 -13.40 -19.51
C SER A 402 -8.43 -13.79 -20.75
N ARG A 403 -7.85 -14.48 -21.74
CA ARG A 403 -8.59 -14.92 -22.95
C ARG A 403 -9.85 -15.76 -22.63
N THR A 404 -10.05 -16.18 -21.38
CA THR A 404 -11.21 -16.95 -20.89
C THR A 404 -12.19 -16.14 -20.02
N THR A 405 -11.87 -14.89 -19.64
CA THR A 405 -12.71 -14.09 -18.75
C THR A 405 -13.82 -13.37 -19.53
N THR A 406 -15.00 -13.98 -19.58
CA THR A 406 -16.21 -13.37 -20.17
C THR A 406 -17.02 -12.60 -19.11
N HIS A 407 -18.01 -11.81 -19.55
CA HIS A 407 -19.07 -11.26 -18.68
C HIS A 407 -19.61 -12.33 -17.71
N ALA A 408 -19.93 -13.51 -18.25
CA ALA A 408 -20.42 -14.65 -17.49
C ALA A 408 -19.38 -15.16 -16.47
N GLY A 409 -18.10 -15.20 -16.82
CA GLY A 409 -17.02 -15.60 -15.90
C GLY A 409 -16.87 -14.64 -14.72
N ALA A 410 -16.93 -13.32 -14.97
CA ALA A 410 -16.88 -12.31 -13.91
C ALA A 410 -18.05 -12.44 -12.94
N ILE A 411 -19.27 -12.64 -13.46
CA ILE A 411 -20.47 -12.88 -12.64
C ILE A 411 -20.34 -14.18 -11.84
N LYS A 412 -19.94 -15.27 -12.50
CA LYS A 412 -19.79 -16.59 -11.85
C LYS A 412 -18.89 -16.51 -10.62
N ASN A 413 -17.76 -15.81 -10.71
CA ASN A 413 -16.85 -15.64 -9.57
C ASN A 413 -17.51 -14.97 -8.35
N VAL A 414 -18.45 -14.05 -8.56
CA VAL A 414 -19.20 -13.44 -7.45
C VAL A 414 -20.21 -14.42 -6.88
N ILE A 415 -20.95 -15.13 -7.74
CA ILE A 415 -21.95 -16.11 -7.33
C ILE A 415 -21.31 -17.28 -6.56
N ASP A 416 -20.16 -17.78 -7.00
CA ASP A 416 -19.41 -18.83 -6.31
C ASP A 416 -18.99 -18.38 -4.90
N LYS A 417 -18.56 -17.11 -4.74
CA LYS A 417 -18.21 -16.53 -3.42
C LYS A 417 -19.42 -16.41 -2.50
N LEU A 418 -20.57 -16.01 -3.04
CA LEU A 418 -21.83 -15.94 -2.28
C LEU A 418 -22.30 -17.34 -1.85
N ALA A 419 -22.20 -18.33 -2.74
CA ALA A 419 -22.51 -19.73 -2.42
C ALA A 419 -21.62 -20.27 -1.30
N ALA A 420 -20.33 -19.96 -1.31
CA ALA A 420 -19.41 -20.30 -0.23
C ALA A 420 -19.80 -19.66 1.12
N GLN A 421 -20.49 -18.51 1.09
CA GLN A 421 -21.05 -17.83 2.27
C GLN A 421 -22.45 -18.32 2.65
N GLY A 422 -22.97 -19.35 1.99
CA GLY A 422 -24.28 -19.91 2.28
C GLY A 422 -25.45 -19.14 1.67
N VAL A 423 -25.22 -18.32 0.65
CA VAL A 423 -26.27 -17.68 -0.15
C VAL A 423 -26.54 -18.50 -1.40
N ASN A 424 -27.78 -18.98 -1.56
CA ASN A 424 -28.22 -19.59 -2.81
C ASN A 424 -28.80 -18.52 -3.74
N ALA A 425 -28.05 -18.11 -4.75
CA ALA A 425 -28.44 -17.03 -5.66
C ALA A 425 -29.15 -17.58 -6.91
N ARG A 426 -30.35 -17.05 -7.20
CA ARG A 426 -31.10 -17.30 -8.44
C ARG A 426 -31.24 -16.01 -9.25
N GLN A 427 -30.97 -16.09 -10.55
CA GLN A 427 -31.12 -14.95 -11.44
C GLN A 427 -32.60 -14.58 -11.56
N THR A 428 -32.94 -13.31 -11.36
CA THR A 428 -34.31 -12.80 -11.47
C THR A 428 -34.53 -12.06 -12.78
N SER A 429 -33.56 -11.28 -13.22
CA SER A 429 -33.65 -10.52 -14.47
C SER A 429 -32.26 -10.15 -14.99
N ARG A 430 -32.19 -9.75 -16.25
CA ARG A 430 -30.98 -9.22 -16.89
C ARG A 430 -31.35 -8.24 -17.98
N GLY A 431 -30.42 -7.36 -18.33
CA GLY A 431 -30.63 -6.41 -19.40
C GLY A 431 -29.36 -5.68 -19.82
N ILE A 432 -29.51 -4.83 -20.82
CA ILE A 432 -28.47 -3.91 -21.28
C ILE A 432 -29.04 -2.51 -21.16
N ALA A 433 -28.29 -1.61 -20.54
CA ALA A 433 -28.67 -0.22 -20.38
C ALA A 433 -27.46 0.71 -20.64
N PRO A 434 -27.68 1.90 -21.23
CA PRO A 434 -26.66 2.93 -21.22
C PRO A 434 -26.31 3.32 -19.79
N SER A 435 -25.03 3.54 -19.53
CA SER A 435 -24.55 4.11 -18.26
C SER A 435 -23.59 5.27 -18.54
N PRO A 436 -23.31 6.12 -17.54
CA PRO A 436 -22.27 7.15 -17.65
C PRO A 436 -20.88 6.61 -18.02
N LEU A 437 -20.64 5.31 -17.81
CA LEU A 437 -19.37 4.66 -18.09
C LEU A 437 -19.39 3.88 -19.42
N GLY A 438 -20.50 3.85 -20.16
CA GLY A 438 -20.65 3.12 -21.42
C GLY A 438 -21.81 2.12 -21.38
N ASN A 439 -21.94 1.30 -22.42
CA ASN A 439 -22.95 0.25 -22.46
C ASN A 439 -22.69 -0.75 -21.33
N ALA A 440 -23.68 -0.88 -20.45
CA ALA A 440 -23.59 -1.70 -19.27
C ALA A 440 -24.53 -2.89 -19.40
N GLU A 441 -23.98 -4.09 -19.22
CA GLU A 441 -24.75 -5.31 -19.07
C GLU A 441 -24.98 -5.53 -17.58
N TRP A 442 -26.23 -5.74 -17.18
CA TRP A 442 -26.58 -5.96 -15.78
C TRP A 442 -27.40 -7.23 -15.61
N THR A 443 -27.19 -7.89 -14.47
CA THR A 443 -27.94 -9.08 -14.05
C THR A 443 -28.35 -8.91 -12.60
N ALA A 444 -29.64 -9.10 -12.31
CA ALA A 444 -30.19 -9.08 -10.96
C ALA A 444 -30.43 -10.51 -10.45
N TRP A 445 -30.21 -10.69 -9.15
CA TRP A 445 -30.27 -11.97 -8.46
C TRP A 445 -30.99 -11.82 -7.13
N HIS A 446 -31.75 -12.84 -6.78
CA HIS A 446 -32.28 -13.03 -5.44
C HIS A 446 -31.46 -14.10 -4.74
N GLY A 447 -30.97 -13.82 -3.54
CA GLY A 447 -30.15 -14.72 -2.74
C GLY A 447 -30.88 -15.16 -1.48
N ASP A 448 -31.14 -16.46 -1.38
CA ASP A 448 -31.67 -17.09 -0.18
C ASP A 448 -30.51 -17.42 0.78
N HIS A 449 -30.40 -16.70 1.90
CA HIS A 449 -29.37 -16.96 2.90
C HIS A 449 -29.86 -18.04 3.88
N LYS A 450 -28.97 -18.96 4.29
CA LYS A 450 -29.31 -20.07 5.22
C LYS A 450 -29.94 -19.64 6.55
N THR A 451 -29.72 -18.40 6.98
CA THR A 451 -30.30 -17.83 8.22
C THR A 451 -31.61 -17.06 7.99
N GLY A 452 -32.18 -17.09 6.78
CA GLY A 452 -33.40 -16.37 6.41
C GLY A 452 -33.20 -14.87 6.09
N LYS A 453 -31.97 -14.36 6.21
CA LYS A 453 -31.62 -12.98 5.83
C LYS A 453 -31.37 -12.86 4.32
N ASN A 454 -32.46 -12.88 3.54
CA ASN A 454 -32.37 -12.84 2.09
C ASN A 454 -31.81 -11.51 1.56
N VAL A 455 -31.16 -11.59 0.40
CA VAL A 455 -30.42 -10.49 -0.22
C VAL A 455 -30.82 -10.33 -1.68
N GLU A 456 -31.01 -9.08 -2.12
CA GLU A 456 -31.06 -8.72 -3.54
C GLU A 456 -29.66 -8.28 -3.99
N LEU A 457 -29.26 -8.69 -5.18
CA LEU A 457 -27.97 -8.37 -5.77
C LEU A 457 -28.15 -7.91 -7.21
N ARG A 458 -27.50 -6.81 -7.58
CA ARG A 458 -27.30 -6.43 -8.98
C ARG A 458 -25.81 -6.38 -9.31
N LEU A 459 -25.44 -7.10 -10.36
CA LEU A 459 -24.12 -7.09 -10.95
C LEU A 459 -24.18 -6.35 -12.28
N THR A 460 -23.29 -5.40 -12.47
CA THR A 460 -23.20 -4.61 -13.70
C THR A 460 -21.77 -4.67 -14.20
N THR A 461 -21.59 -5.01 -15.47
CA THR A 461 -20.27 -5.06 -16.11
C THR A 461 -20.19 -4.06 -17.25
N ILE A 462 -19.01 -3.45 -17.38
CA ILE A 462 -18.76 -2.41 -18.37
C ILE A 462 -17.41 -2.70 -19.02
N PRO A 463 -17.35 -3.03 -20.33
CA PRO A 463 -16.10 -3.18 -21.04
C PRO A 463 -15.27 -1.90 -20.98
N MET A 464 -13.97 -2.04 -20.71
CA MET A 464 -13.01 -0.93 -20.65
C MET A 464 -11.78 -1.24 -21.49
N CYS A 465 -11.01 -0.20 -21.83
CA CYS A 465 -9.72 -0.31 -22.51
C CYS A 465 -9.78 -1.08 -23.84
N GLU A 466 -10.77 -0.74 -24.69
CA GLU A 466 -11.03 -1.39 -25.98
C GLU A 466 -11.31 -2.90 -25.83
N GLY A 467 -12.07 -3.24 -24.80
CA GLY A 467 -12.37 -4.63 -24.48
C GLY A 467 -11.48 -5.14 -23.36
N ARG A 468 -10.16 -4.92 -23.39
CA ARG A 468 -9.09 -5.57 -22.58
C ARG A 468 -9.28 -5.72 -21.07
N THR A 469 -10.32 -5.16 -20.47
CA THR A 469 -10.70 -5.43 -19.09
C THR A 469 -12.18 -5.17 -18.88
N VAL A 470 -12.75 -5.77 -17.84
CA VAL A 470 -14.13 -5.51 -17.43
C VAL A 470 -14.14 -4.77 -16.11
N LEU A 471 -14.84 -3.64 -16.06
CA LEU A 471 -15.24 -3.01 -14.81
C LEU A 471 -16.50 -3.69 -14.30
N LEU A 472 -16.43 -4.29 -13.12
CA LEU A 472 -17.55 -4.90 -12.43
C LEU A 472 -17.97 -3.99 -11.29
N THR A 473 -19.21 -3.51 -11.33
CA THR A 473 -19.85 -2.88 -10.17
C THR A 473 -20.89 -3.84 -9.61
N SER A 474 -20.90 -4.06 -8.31
CA SER A 474 -21.92 -4.87 -7.65
C SER A 474 -22.57 -4.11 -6.52
N VAL A 475 -23.88 -4.18 -6.42
CA VAL A 475 -24.65 -3.62 -5.32
C VAL A 475 -25.55 -4.70 -4.73
N ALA A 476 -25.54 -4.82 -3.41
CA ALA A 476 -26.33 -5.81 -2.67
C ALA A 476 -27.03 -5.17 -1.47
N TRP A 477 -28.27 -5.55 -1.21
CA TRP A 477 -29.07 -5.05 -0.09
C TRP A 477 -30.03 -6.11 0.46
N PRO A 478 -30.45 -6.01 1.73
CA PRO A 478 -31.45 -6.92 2.29
C PRO A 478 -32.77 -6.87 1.52
N THR A 479 -33.41 -8.02 1.29
CA THR A 479 -34.73 -8.08 0.65
C THR A 479 -35.74 -7.23 1.44
N GLY A 480 -36.45 -6.34 0.75
CA GLY A 480 -37.43 -5.42 1.35
C GLY A 480 -36.87 -4.06 1.80
N ASP A 481 -35.55 -3.84 1.80
CA ASP A 481 -34.97 -2.51 2.09
C ASP A 481 -35.00 -1.60 0.85
N ALA A 482 -36.17 -1.01 0.58
CA ALA A 482 -36.39 -0.11 -0.55
C ALA A 482 -35.49 1.15 -0.49
N LYS A 483 -35.06 1.57 0.71
CA LYS A 483 -34.16 2.71 0.87
C LYS A 483 -32.75 2.35 0.42
N ALA A 484 -32.22 1.20 0.87
CA ALA A 484 -30.93 0.70 0.41
C ALA A 484 -30.90 0.52 -1.10
N GLN A 485 -31.96 -0.06 -1.66
CA GLN A 485 -32.12 -0.24 -3.09
C GLN A 485 -31.96 1.10 -3.81
N SER A 486 -32.77 2.10 -3.45
CA SER A 486 -32.78 3.41 -4.10
C SER A 486 -31.41 4.12 -3.98
N GLU A 487 -30.78 4.08 -2.81
CA GLU A 487 -29.47 4.70 -2.56
C GLU A 487 -28.36 4.06 -3.41
N LEU A 488 -28.32 2.72 -3.50
CA LEU A 488 -27.32 1.99 -4.26
C LEU A 488 -27.55 2.05 -5.78
N GLU A 489 -28.80 2.07 -6.23
CA GLU A 489 -29.14 2.27 -7.65
C GLU A 489 -28.75 3.68 -8.11
N THR A 490 -29.05 4.68 -7.28
CA THR A 490 -28.61 6.07 -7.51
C THR A 490 -27.09 6.15 -7.54
N TRP A 491 -26.41 5.46 -6.64
CA TRP A 491 -24.95 5.40 -6.64
C TRP A 491 -24.38 4.81 -7.93
N GLY A 492 -24.96 3.72 -8.43
CA GLY A 492 -24.56 3.09 -9.70
C GLY A 492 -24.63 4.03 -10.91
N THR A 493 -25.52 5.04 -10.88
CA THR A 493 -25.65 6.05 -11.94
C THR A 493 -24.84 7.33 -11.68
N SER A 494 -24.20 7.47 -10.51
CA SER A 494 -23.43 8.65 -10.14
C SER A 494 -22.00 8.69 -10.70
N PHE A 495 -21.52 7.56 -11.25
CA PHE A 495 -20.16 7.44 -11.74
C PHE A 495 -19.87 8.38 -12.91
N ARG A 496 -18.64 8.88 -12.97
CA ARG A 496 -18.14 9.72 -14.09
C ARG A 496 -16.76 9.25 -14.51
N ARG A 497 -16.50 9.36 -15.82
CA ARG A 497 -15.15 9.18 -16.38
C ARG A 497 -14.34 10.46 -16.20
N LEU A 498 -13.10 10.32 -15.77
CA LEU A 498 -12.12 11.39 -15.81
C LEU A 498 -11.64 11.57 -17.27
N PRO A 499 -11.34 12.81 -17.70
CA PRO A 499 -10.86 13.06 -19.05
C PRO A 499 -9.46 12.47 -19.27
N GLY A 500 -9.18 12.09 -20.51
CA GLY A 500 -7.87 11.58 -20.93
C GLY A 500 -7.76 10.06 -20.92
N ASP A 501 -6.60 9.58 -21.37
CA ASP A 501 -6.26 8.17 -21.31
C ASP A 501 -5.94 7.75 -19.87
N THR A 502 -6.29 6.52 -19.50
CA THR A 502 -6.13 6.06 -18.11
C THR A 502 -4.84 5.26 -17.94
N PRO A 503 -4.15 5.38 -16.79
CA PRO A 503 -3.02 4.54 -16.43
C PRO A 503 -3.28 3.04 -16.61
N LEU A 504 -4.49 2.56 -16.26
CA LEU A 504 -4.91 1.19 -16.48
C LEU A 504 -4.89 0.81 -17.97
N CYS A 505 -5.54 1.61 -18.83
CA CYS A 505 -5.63 1.28 -20.25
C CYS A 505 -4.28 1.37 -20.96
N ALA A 506 -3.45 2.35 -20.58
CA ALA A 506 -2.07 2.45 -21.06
C ALA A 506 -1.24 1.21 -20.68
N ALA A 507 -1.31 0.77 -19.42
CA ALA A 507 -0.58 -0.40 -18.94
C ALA A 507 -0.99 -1.70 -19.66
N LEU A 508 -2.30 -1.89 -19.90
CA LEU A 508 -2.80 -3.06 -20.62
C LEU A 508 -2.36 -3.09 -22.09
N ARG A 509 -2.37 -1.95 -22.79
CA ARG A 509 -1.90 -1.87 -24.18
C ARG A 509 -0.40 -2.15 -24.32
N ALA A 510 0.41 -1.66 -23.37
CA ALA A 510 1.85 -1.90 -23.37
C ALA A 510 2.18 -3.39 -23.20
N ARG A 511 1.42 -4.11 -22.36
CA ARG A 511 1.62 -5.55 -22.11
C ARG A 511 1.37 -6.40 -23.36
N ASP A 512 0.31 -6.12 -24.11
CA ASP A 512 0.02 -6.84 -25.37
C ASP A 512 1.16 -6.66 -26.38
N SER A 513 1.64 -5.42 -26.52
CA SER A 513 2.73 -5.09 -27.44
C SER A 513 4.03 -5.85 -27.10
N ALA A 514 4.31 -6.02 -25.80
CA ALA A 514 5.45 -6.82 -25.34
C ALA A 514 5.25 -8.32 -25.58
N GLY A 515 4.05 -8.86 -25.33
CA GLY A 515 3.72 -10.25 -25.58
C GLY A 515 3.76 -10.64 -27.06
N ASP A 516 3.32 -9.74 -27.95
CA ASP A 516 3.38 -9.94 -29.40
C ASP A 516 4.82 -9.87 -29.93
N ALA A 517 5.65 -8.96 -29.41
CA ALA A 517 7.08 -8.90 -29.73
C ALA A 517 7.84 -10.16 -29.27
N GLN A 518 7.49 -10.71 -28.10
CA GLN A 518 8.11 -11.92 -27.56
C GLN A 518 7.71 -13.17 -28.36
N LYS A 519 6.47 -13.26 -28.85
CA LYS A 519 6.03 -14.32 -29.77
C LYS A 519 6.69 -14.21 -31.14
N ALA A 520 6.76 -13.01 -31.72
CA ALA A 520 7.45 -12.80 -33.00
C ALA A 520 8.95 -13.15 -32.90
N GLY A 521 9.59 -12.86 -31.77
CA GLY A 521 10.97 -13.27 -31.50
C GLY A 521 11.15 -14.78 -31.33
N ALA A 522 10.20 -15.47 -30.69
CA ALA A 522 10.22 -16.92 -30.55
C ALA A 522 9.97 -17.66 -31.88
N GLU A 523 9.09 -17.14 -32.74
CA GLU A 523 8.85 -17.66 -34.09
C GLU A 523 10.05 -17.41 -35.02
N ALA A 524 10.74 -16.27 -34.88
CA ALA A 524 11.98 -15.98 -35.61
C ALA A 524 13.18 -16.84 -35.15
N ALA A 525 13.21 -17.26 -33.88
CA ALA A 525 14.22 -18.17 -33.34
C ALA A 525 13.91 -19.66 -33.63
N GLY A 526 12.70 -19.98 -34.08
CA GLY A 526 12.22 -21.34 -34.41
C GLY A 526 12.48 -21.78 -35.86
N GLY A 527 13.50 -21.23 -36.54
CA GLY A 527 13.92 -21.70 -37.86
C GLY A 527 14.39 -23.18 -37.82
N PRO A 528 14.22 -23.95 -38.92
CA PRO A 528 14.41 -25.40 -38.90
C PRO A 528 15.82 -25.76 -38.45
N ALA A 529 15.90 -26.71 -37.52
CA ALA A 529 17.14 -27.28 -37.01
C ALA A 529 18.04 -27.65 -38.21
N ARG A 530 19.19 -26.99 -38.31
CA ARG A 530 20.24 -27.42 -39.22
C ARG A 530 20.78 -28.73 -38.69
N ASP A 531 20.55 -29.80 -39.44
CA ASP A 531 21.19 -31.10 -39.23
C ASP A 531 22.71 -30.90 -39.11
N GLY A 532 23.24 -31.21 -37.92
CA GLY A 532 24.68 -31.25 -37.67
C GLY A 532 25.31 -32.44 -38.39
N PRO A 533 26.58 -32.34 -38.82
CA PRO A 533 27.20 -33.37 -39.62
C PRO A 533 27.44 -34.64 -38.79
N SER A 534 26.99 -35.77 -39.33
CA SER A 534 27.34 -37.11 -38.87
C SER A 534 28.86 -37.25 -38.76
N ALA A 535 29.33 -37.52 -37.54
CA ALA A 535 30.71 -37.95 -37.30
C ALA A 535 30.90 -39.37 -37.87
N ARG A 536 31.99 -39.54 -38.62
CA ARG A 536 32.65 -40.83 -38.88
C ARG A 536 33.87 -40.94 -38.00
#